data_AF-A0AAV4HAK7-F1
#
_entry.id   AF-A0AAV4HAK7-F1
#
_cell.length_a   1.000
_cell.length_b   1.000
_cell.length_c   1.000
_cell.angle_alpha   90.00
_cell.angle_beta   90.00
_cell.angle_gamma   90.00
#
_symmetry.space_group_name_H-M   'P 1'
#
loop_
_entity.id
_entity.type
_entity.pdbx_description
1 polymer ?
#
loop_
_entity_poly.entity_id
_entity_poly.type
_entity_poly.pdbx_seq_one_letter_code
_entity_poly.pdbx_strand_id
1 'polypeptide(L)'
;MEFETFTTRLGATGIVVNSHKFIKIKDSKSTILWRCSTKTCQSSCSTDKDKTEILRKPTDHNHEPTTGGIETERIREACKRRAVSEINERATKVVCQEAKEGTNLRKFVNLKNCVYRARQKRRPKQPTTRTEVFEALENYDFTESYIKLYINDPLAEILMSTTEQNLLHLQSSGKIYGDGTFKYCPKHFFQVYTLHAFKCGIYTPCVFFILPNKQRCTYTEMLEMLTIFMDESSIHIMHVDL
;
A
#
# COMPACT_ATOMS: atom_id res chain seq x y z
N MET A 1 11.29 34.70 20.26
CA MET A 1 10.61 33.47 20.74
C MET A 1 10.41 32.62 19.50
N GLU A 2 11.07 31.47 19.43
CA GLU A 2 11.03 30.61 18.26
C GLU A 2 9.75 29.76 18.26
N PHE A 3 9.25 29.45 17.07
CA PHE A 3 8.16 28.53 16.86
C PHE A 3 8.40 27.72 15.60
N GLU A 4 7.72 26.59 15.51
CA GLU A 4 7.82 25.71 14.36
C GLU A 4 6.46 25.52 13.70
N THR A 5 6.46 25.27 12.39
CA THR A 5 5.24 24.96 11.63
C THR A 5 5.10 23.45 11.43
N PHE A 6 3.86 22.96 11.37
CA PHE A 6 3.55 21.58 11.00
C PHE A 6 2.25 21.51 10.20
N THR A 7 2.05 20.39 9.51
CA THR A 7 0.80 20.13 8.78
C THR A 7 -0.11 19.24 9.61
N THR A 8 -1.35 19.69 9.82
CA THR A 8 -2.36 18.92 10.55
C THR A 8 -2.89 17.73 9.73
N ARG A 9 -3.65 16.83 10.36
CA ARG A 9 -4.27 15.67 9.68
C ARG A 9 -5.17 16.05 8.50
N LEU A 10 -5.77 17.24 8.54
CA LEU A 10 -6.66 17.76 7.50
C LEU A 10 -5.93 18.59 6.43
N GLY A 11 -4.59 18.68 6.50
CA GLY A 11 -3.78 19.43 5.54
C GLY A 11 -3.62 20.92 5.84
N ALA A 12 -4.27 21.43 6.88
CA ALA A 12 -4.09 22.81 7.32
C ALA A 12 -2.75 23.00 8.07
N THR A 13 -2.13 24.17 7.95
CA THR A 13 -0.95 24.53 8.75
C THR A 13 -1.32 24.74 10.22
N GLY A 14 -0.48 24.26 11.12
CA GLY A 14 -0.46 24.59 12.55
C GLY A 14 0.93 25.08 12.97
N ILE A 15 1.03 25.65 14.17
CA ILE A 15 2.29 26.08 14.77
C ILE A 15 2.48 25.46 16.14
N VAL A 16 3.73 25.34 16.59
CA VAL A 16 4.06 24.95 17.95
C VAL A 16 4.92 26.01 18.61
N VAL A 17 4.44 26.49 19.75
CA VAL A 17 5.09 27.49 20.59
C VAL A 17 5.18 26.90 21.99
N ASN A 18 6.36 26.90 22.61
CA ASN A 18 6.58 26.34 23.96
C ASN A 18 6.00 24.92 24.13
N SER A 19 6.19 24.04 23.16
CA SER A 19 5.65 22.66 23.16
C SER A 19 4.11 22.54 23.20
N HIS A 20 3.39 23.63 22.91
CA HIS A 20 1.93 23.65 22.77
C HIS A 20 1.55 23.78 21.30
N LYS A 21 0.63 22.92 20.83
CA LYS A 21 0.13 22.96 19.46
C LYS A 21 -0.97 24.00 19.32
N PHE A 22 -0.87 24.82 18.29
CA PHE A 22 -1.90 25.77 17.90
C PHE A 22 -2.37 25.51 16.47
N ILE A 23 -3.67 25.70 16.25
CA ILE A 23 -4.34 25.61 14.96
C ILE A 23 -4.81 26.99 14.52
N LYS A 24 -4.81 27.23 13.21
CA LYS A 24 -5.28 28.50 12.64
C LYS A 24 -6.77 28.67 12.87
N ILE A 25 -7.18 29.84 13.37
CA ILE A 25 -8.59 30.20 13.52
C ILE A 25 -8.98 31.34 12.57
N LYS A 26 -8.14 32.37 12.47
CA LYS A 26 -8.43 33.53 11.62
C LYS A 26 -7.19 33.93 10.85
N ASP A 27 -7.41 34.29 9.60
CA ASP A 27 -6.39 34.69 8.66
C ASP A 27 -6.73 36.08 8.14
N SER A 28 -6.01 37.10 8.60
CA SER A 28 -6.26 38.50 8.26
C SER A 28 -5.24 38.99 7.23
N LYS A 29 -5.32 40.26 6.81
CA LYS A 29 -4.38 40.83 5.83
C LYS A 29 -2.94 40.81 6.32
N SER A 30 -2.71 41.15 7.59
CA SER A 30 -1.37 41.28 8.19
C SER A 30 -1.02 40.21 9.21
N THR A 31 -2.01 39.51 9.77
CA THR A 31 -1.79 38.61 10.92
C THR A 31 -2.57 37.32 10.81
N ILE A 32 -2.03 36.26 11.41
CA ILE A 32 -2.70 34.98 11.58
C ILE A 32 -2.96 34.76 13.07
N LEU A 33 -4.21 34.50 13.43
CA LEU A 33 -4.62 34.16 14.80
C LEU A 33 -4.67 32.65 14.97
N TRP A 34 -3.99 32.19 16.00
CA TRP A 34 -3.87 30.78 16.36
C TRP A 34 -4.49 30.54 17.74
N ARG A 35 -5.11 29.38 17.92
CA ARG A 35 -5.62 28.91 19.21
C ARG A 35 -5.07 27.53 19.52
N CYS A 36 -4.86 27.26 20.80
CA CYS A 36 -4.44 25.95 21.26
C CYS A 36 -5.35 24.86 20.69
N SER A 37 -4.75 23.74 20.27
CA SER A 37 -5.48 22.62 19.67
C SER A 37 -6.31 21.83 20.69
N THR A 38 -6.03 21.99 21.99
CA THR A 38 -6.77 21.33 23.07
C THR A 38 -8.13 22.02 23.23
N LYS A 39 -9.23 21.28 23.05
CA LYS A 39 -10.60 21.85 23.03
C LYS A 39 -10.97 22.64 24.29
N THR A 40 -10.47 22.23 25.45
CA THR A 40 -10.72 22.87 26.74
C THR A 40 -9.80 24.05 27.02
N CYS A 41 -8.82 24.31 26.14
CA CYS A 41 -7.85 25.38 26.29
C CYS A 41 -8.24 26.58 25.42
N GLN A 42 -8.28 27.76 26.03
CA GLN A 42 -8.56 29.01 25.32
C GLN A 42 -7.31 29.79 24.91
N SER A 43 -6.12 29.25 25.19
CA SER A 43 -4.88 29.94 24.89
C SER A 43 -4.77 30.28 23.40
N SER A 44 -4.33 31.51 23.12
CA SER A 44 -4.20 32.02 21.76
C SER A 44 -2.96 32.88 21.60
N CYS A 45 -2.42 32.88 20.39
CA CYS A 45 -1.30 33.70 19.97
C CYS A 45 -1.50 34.17 18.53
N SER A 46 -0.71 35.14 18.07
CA SER A 46 -0.74 35.55 16.66
C SER A 46 0.65 35.68 16.09
N THR A 47 0.78 35.36 14.81
CA THR A 47 2.00 35.57 14.01
C THR A 47 1.73 36.62 12.93
N ASP A 48 2.81 37.10 12.33
CA ASP A 48 2.78 37.76 11.03
C ASP A 48 2.23 36.81 9.95
N LYS A 49 1.94 37.37 8.77
CA LYS A 49 1.38 36.63 7.63
C LYS A 49 2.33 35.56 7.10
N ASP A 50 3.63 35.87 7.11
CA ASP A 50 4.69 35.01 6.58
C ASP A 50 5.16 33.97 7.60
N LYS A 51 4.65 34.04 8.84
CA LYS A 51 4.97 33.11 9.94
C LYS A 51 6.47 33.14 10.23
N THR A 52 7.03 34.33 10.26
CA THR A 52 8.42 34.59 10.63
C THR A 52 8.55 34.94 12.11
N GLU A 53 7.53 35.57 12.71
CA GLU A 53 7.58 36.04 14.09
C GLU A 53 6.24 35.95 14.83
N ILE A 54 6.33 35.90 16.16
CA ILE A 54 5.15 35.95 17.04
C ILE A 54 4.87 37.41 17.41
N LEU A 55 3.73 37.92 16.94
CA LEU A 55 3.24 39.27 17.23
C LEU A 55 2.52 39.37 18.58
N ARG A 56 1.74 38.33 18.94
CA ARG A 56 1.08 38.23 20.24
C ARG A 56 1.48 36.91 20.89
N LYS A 57 2.14 36.98 22.05
CA LYS A 57 2.56 35.80 22.81
C LYS A 57 1.36 34.97 23.26
N PRO A 58 1.53 33.63 23.40
CA PRO A 58 0.50 32.77 23.97
C PRO A 58 0.06 33.25 25.35
N THR A 59 -1.25 33.20 25.60
CA THR A 59 -1.79 33.33 26.96
C THR A 59 -1.62 32.02 27.73
N ASP A 60 -1.88 32.05 29.03
CA ASP A 60 -1.72 30.89 29.90
C ASP A 60 -2.52 29.68 29.43
N HIS A 61 -1.92 28.51 29.61
CA HIS A 61 -2.53 27.22 29.34
C HIS A 61 -3.08 26.62 30.63
N ASN A 62 -4.17 25.86 30.50
CA ASN A 62 -4.78 25.10 31.59
C ASN A 62 -4.43 23.60 31.53
N HIS A 63 -3.35 23.27 30.82
CA HIS A 63 -2.87 21.91 30.66
C HIS A 63 -1.37 21.93 30.42
N GLU A 64 -0.74 20.79 30.68
CA GLU A 64 0.69 20.62 30.47
C GLU A 64 1.08 20.65 28.98
N PRO A 65 2.35 21.00 28.66
CA PRO A 65 2.87 20.95 27.31
C PRO A 65 2.78 19.55 26.69
N THR A 66 2.59 19.48 25.37
CA THR A 66 2.49 18.21 24.66
C THR A 66 3.87 17.63 24.38
N THR A 67 4.27 16.58 25.09
CA THR A 67 5.54 15.86 24.83
C THR A 67 5.55 15.20 23.44
N GLY A 68 6.58 15.47 22.63
CA GLY A 68 6.81 14.83 21.32
C GLY A 68 5.79 15.20 20.24
N GLY A 69 5.09 16.32 20.41
CA GLY A 69 3.98 16.74 19.55
C GLY A 69 4.40 16.97 18.09
N ILE A 70 5.42 17.78 17.85
CA ILE A 70 5.93 18.10 16.50
C ILE A 70 6.60 16.90 15.88
N GLU A 71 7.43 16.19 16.64
CA GLU A 71 8.17 15.03 16.15
C GLU A 71 7.25 13.96 15.59
N THR A 72 6.12 13.70 16.27
CA THR A 72 5.10 12.77 15.76
C THR A 72 4.48 13.23 14.43
N GLU A 73 4.31 14.54 14.22
CA GLU A 73 3.80 15.09 12.96
C GLU A 73 4.87 15.05 11.86
N ARG A 74 6.14 15.36 12.19
CA ARG A 74 7.28 15.23 11.27
C ARG A 74 7.44 13.81 10.75
N ILE A 75 7.43 12.82 11.65
CA ILE A 75 7.50 11.39 11.28
C ILE A 75 6.31 11.02 10.38
N ARG A 76 5.10 11.53 10.69
CA ARG A 76 3.91 11.25 9.88
C ARG A 76 4.03 11.81 8.46
N GLU A 77 4.45 13.06 8.32
CA GLU A 77 4.64 13.67 7.00
C GLU A 77 5.76 12.99 6.22
N ALA A 78 6.83 12.57 6.90
CA ALA A 78 7.89 11.79 6.27
C ALA A 78 7.40 10.42 5.79
N CYS A 79 6.64 9.70 6.62
CA CYS A 79 5.98 8.46 6.24
C CYS A 79 5.05 8.66 5.03
N LYS A 80 4.25 9.73 4.98
CA LYS A 80 3.33 10.00 3.85
C LYS A 80 4.10 10.27 2.55
N ARG A 81 5.16 11.08 2.62
CA ARG A 81 6.01 11.39 1.47
C ARG A 81 6.66 10.12 0.92
N ARG A 82 7.28 9.31 1.79
CA ARG A 82 7.88 8.03 1.40
C ARG A 82 6.85 7.03 0.90
N ALA A 83 5.66 7.00 1.51
CA ALA A 83 4.56 6.12 1.06
C ALA A 83 4.14 6.40 -0.39
N VAL A 84 4.31 7.63 -0.85
CA VAL A 84 3.97 8.08 -2.21
C VAL A 84 5.10 7.83 -3.19
N SER A 85 6.37 8.01 -2.80
CA SER A 85 7.54 7.73 -3.65
C SER A 85 7.84 6.24 -3.75
N GLU A 86 7.71 5.49 -2.65
CA GLU A 86 7.99 4.05 -2.54
C GLU A 86 6.69 3.30 -2.25
N ILE A 87 5.80 3.24 -3.25
CA ILE A 87 4.44 2.69 -3.10
C ILE A 87 4.43 1.20 -2.73
N ASN A 88 5.46 0.45 -3.16
CA ASN A 88 5.58 -0.99 -2.98
C ASN A 88 6.33 -1.40 -1.69
N GLU A 89 7.00 -0.47 -1.01
CA GLU A 89 7.72 -0.81 0.21
C GLU A 89 6.77 -1.26 1.33
N ARG A 90 7.16 -2.23 2.16
CA ARG A 90 6.32 -2.69 3.28
C ARG A 90 6.04 -1.51 4.22
N ALA A 91 4.76 -1.26 4.56
CA ALA A 91 4.38 -0.13 5.41
C ALA A 91 5.09 -0.14 6.78
N THR A 92 5.37 -1.31 7.34
CA THR A 92 6.16 -1.44 8.57
C THR A 92 7.59 -0.93 8.38
N LYS A 93 8.23 -1.23 7.25
CA LYS A 93 9.59 -0.79 6.94
C LYS A 93 9.67 0.73 6.79
N VAL A 94 8.73 1.31 6.04
CA VAL A 94 8.55 2.77 5.93
C VAL A 94 8.48 3.41 7.32
N VAL A 95 7.59 2.91 8.19
CA VAL A 95 7.44 3.49 9.53
C VAL A 95 8.69 3.31 10.39
N CYS A 96 9.35 2.14 10.34
CA CYS A 96 10.55 1.89 11.13
C CYS A 96 11.73 2.76 10.70
N GLN A 97 11.88 3.06 9.41
CA GLN A 97 12.97 3.90 8.92
C GLN A 97 12.77 5.38 9.25
N GLU A 98 11.51 5.84 9.30
CA GLU A 98 11.20 7.23 9.64
C GLU A 98 11.08 7.47 11.16
N ALA A 99 10.83 6.42 11.95
CA ALA A 99 10.76 6.51 13.40
C ALA A 99 12.16 6.42 14.03
N LYS A 100 12.45 7.29 15.00
CA LYS A 100 13.69 7.21 15.79
C LYS A 100 13.60 6.10 16.84
N GLU A 101 14.77 5.64 17.30
CA GLU A 101 14.88 4.76 18.47
C GLU A 101 14.13 5.36 19.67
N GLY A 102 13.37 4.52 20.39
CA GLY A 102 12.54 4.96 21.53
C GLY A 102 11.14 5.48 21.18
N THR A 103 10.74 5.50 19.89
CA THR A 103 9.38 5.90 19.51
C THR A 103 8.34 4.92 20.07
N ASN A 104 7.31 5.44 20.76
CA ASN A 104 6.25 4.62 21.36
C ASN A 104 5.48 3.78 20.32
N LEU A 105 5.48 2.45 20.50
CA LEU A 105 4.86 1.45 19.62
C LEU A 105 3.36 1.65 19.37
N ARG A 106 2.60 2.23 20.30
CA ARG A 106 1.17 2.54 20.06
C ARG A 106 0.96 3.57 18.95
N LYS A 107 1.97 4.42 18.69
CA LYS A 107 1.94 5.37 17.56
C LYS A 107 2.20 4.67 16.21
N PHE A 108 2.83 3.50 16.18
CA PHE A 108 3.15 2.78 14.94
C PHE A 108 1.91 2.33 14.17
N VAL A 109 0.86 1.83 14.85
CA VAL A 109 -0.39 1.41 14.18
C VAL A 109 -1.03 2.57 13.42
N ASN A 110 -1.06 3.76 14.04
CA ASN A 110 -1.59 4.97 13.41
C ASN A 110 -0.74 5.45 12.24
N LEU A 111 0.59 5.32 12.33
CA LEU A 111 1.51 5.68 11.24
C LEU A 111 1.36 4.72 10.04
N LYS A 112 1.20 3.41 10.27
CA LYS A 112 0.90 2.44 9.20
C LYS A 112 -0.40 2.80 8.46
N ASN A 113 -1.45 3.15 9.20
CA ASN A 113 -2.71 3.60 8.59
C ASN A 113 -2.54 4.88 7.76
N CYS A 114 -1.65 5.79 8.17
CA CYS A 114 -1.32 6.97 7.35
C CYS A 114 -0.63 6.58 6.05
N VAL A 115 0.33 5.64 6.08
CA VAL A 115 0.99 5.10 4.88
C VAL A 115 -0.04 4.51 3.92
N TYR A 116 -0.93 3.64 4.40
CA TYR A 116 -1.97 3.03 3.55
C TYR A 116 -2.91 4.06 2.94
N ARG A 117 -3.38 5.04 3.73
CA ARG A 117 -4.24 6.11 3.22
C ARG A 117 -3.55 6.99 2.19
N ALA A 118 -2.27 7.31 2.40
CA ALA A 118 -1.48 8.09 1.44
C ALA A 118 -1.34 7.34 0.11
N ARG A 119 -1.07 6.04 0.15
CA ARG A 119 -1.01 5.16 -1.04
C ARG A 119 -2.34 5.05 -1.74
N GLN A 120 -3.44 4.90 -1.00
CA GLN A 120 -4.78 4.74 -1.56
C GLN A 120 -5.19 5.95 -2.41
N LYS A 121 -4.72 7.17 -2.08
CA LYS A 121 -4.95 8.37 -2.89
C LYS A 121 -4.25 8.35 -4.25
N ARG A 122 -3.17 7.58 -4.39
CA ARG A 122 -2.43 7.40 -5.66
C ARG A 122 -2.86 6.17 -6.44
N ARG A 123 -3.39 5.15 -5.76
CA ARG A 123 -3.86 3.94 -6.43
C ARG A 123 -5.10 4.27 -7.27
N PRO A 124 -5.24 3.66 -8.45
CA PRO A 124 -6.46 3.78 -9.22
C PRO A 124 -7.65 3.27 -8.39
N LYS A 125 -8.84 3.72 -8.76
CA LYS A 125 -10.08 3.21 -8.17
C LYS A 125 -10.10 1.69 -8.35
N GLN A 126 -10.48 0.97 -7.30
CA GLN A 126 -10.58 -0.48 -7.37
C GLN A 126 -11.65 -0.86 -8.42
N PRO A 127 -11.33 -1.77 -9.35
CA PRO A 127 -12.30 -2.28 -10.31
C PRO A 127 -13.56 -2.82 -9.61
N THR A 128 -14.71 -2.56 -10.20
CA THR A 128 -16.02 -2.99 -9.71
C THR A 128 -16.59 -4.15 -10.52
N THR A 129 -16.07 -4.38 -11.71
CA THR A 129 -16.39 -5.52 -12.58
C THR A 129 -15.11 -6.24 -13.00
N ARG A 130 -15.25 -7.44 -13.57
CA ARG A 130 -14.12 -8.19 -14.13
C ARG A 130 -13.55 -7.51 -15.38
N THR A 131 -14.39 -6.96 -16.25
CA THR A 131 -13.95 -6.18 -17.42
C THR A 131 -13.06 -5.00 -17.02
N GLU A 132 -13.45 -4.22 -15.99
CA GLU A 132 -12.63 -3.13 -15.46
C GLU A 132 -11.28 -3.62 -14.90
N VAL A 133 -11.16 -4.89 -14.48
CA VAL A 133 -9.87 -5.47 -14.08
C VAL A 133 -8.97 -5.60 -15.28
N PHE A 134 -9.45 -6.20 -16.38
CA PHE A 134 -8.65 -6.39 -17.58
C PHE A 134 -8.25 -5.05 -18.22
N GLU A 135 -9.17 -4.09 -18.32
CA GLU A 135 -8.86 -2.72 -18.77
C GLU A 135 -7.77 -2.06 -17.89
N ALA A 136 -7.83 -2.25 -16.57
CA ALA A 136 -6.82 -1.71 -15.67
C ALA A 136 -5.46 -2.40 -15.83
N LEU A 137 -5.44 -3.71 -16.14
CA LEU A 137 -4.21 -4.49 -16.33
C LEU A 137 -3.53 -4.19 -17.67
N GLU A 138 -4.29 -3.96 -18.74
CA GLU A 138 -3.75 -3.53 -20.04
C GLU A 138 -2.96 -2.22 -19.95
N ASN A 139 -3.42 -1.31 -19.09
CA ASN A 139 -2.79 -0.02 -18.85
C ASN A 139 -1.76 -0.06 -17.71
N TYR A 140 -1.51 -1.23 -17.12
CA TYR A 140 -0.58 -1.38 -16.00
C TYR A 140 0.82 -1.71 -16.49
N ASP A 141 1.80 -0.94 -16.05
CA ASP A 141 3.21 -1.20 -16.36
C ASP A 141 3.80 -2.25 -15.41
N PHE A 142 4.08 -3.45 -15.95
CA PHE A 142 4.70 -4.55 -15.21
C PHE A 142 6.24 -4.50 -15.21
N THR A 143 6.88 -3.52 -15.86
CA THR A 143 8.34 -3.47 -16.03
C THR A 143 9.14 -3.44 -14.72
N GLU A 144 8.55 -2.95 -13.62
CA GLU A 144 9.19 -2.97 -12.29
C GLU A 144 9.01 -4.30 -11.53
N SER A 145 8.27 -5.27 -12.08
CA SER A 145 7.96 -6.52 -11.39
C SER A 145 8.81 -7.67 -11.92
N TYR A 146 9.38 -8.45 -11.00
CA TYR A 146 10.03 -9.74 -11.31
C TYR A 146 9.05 -10.79 -11.87
N ILE A 147 7.75 -10.47 -11.86
CA ILE A 147 6.64 -11.36 -12.16
C ILE A 147 6.02 -10.90 -13.48
N LYS A 148 6.03 -11.76 -14.49
CA LYS A 148 5.33 -11.50 -15.75
C LYS A 148 3.86 -11.87 -15.58
N LEU A 149 2.97 -10.98 -16.03
CA LEU A 149 1.54 -11.25 -16.13
C LEU A 149 1.20 -11.48 -17.60
N TYR A 150 0.50 -12.58 -17.86
CA TYR A 150 -0.01 -12.95 -19.16
C TYR A 150 -1.53 -13.00 -19.06
N ILE A 151 -2.18 -12.46 -20.07
CA ILE A 151 -3.63 -12.38 -20.16
C ILE A 151 -4.01 -13.26 -21.34
N ASN A 152 -4.79 -14.31 -21.10
CA ASN A 152 -5.41 -15.03 -22.22
C ASN A 152 -6.56 -14.18 -22.77
N ASP A 153 -6.90 -14.38 -24.04
CA ASP A 153 -8.02 -13.80 -24.79
C ASP A 153 -9.11 -13.18 -23.86
N PRO A 154 -9.52 -11.91 -24.07
CA PRO A 154 -10.58 -11.27 -23.29
C PRO A 154 -11.87 -12.10 -23.13
N LEU A 155 -12.12 -13.10 -23.99
CA LEU A 155 -13.23 -14.04 -23.88
C LEU A 155 -13.03 -15.12 -22.81
N ALA A 156 -11.80 -15.62 -22.64
CA ALA A 156 -11.48 -16.66 -21.66
C ALA A 156 -11.33 -16.09 -20.24
N GLU A 157 -10.96 -14.81 -20.11
CA GLU A 157 -10.82 -14.08 -18.84
C GLU A 157 -9.94 -14.80 -17.82
N ILE A 158 -8.84 -15.41 -18.29
CA ILE A 158 -7.83 -16.10 -17.47
C ILE A 158 -6.60 -15.20 -17.35
N LEU A 159 -6.13 -15.02 -16.12
CA LEU A 159 -4.86 -14.37 -15.82
C LEU A 159 -3.84 -15.43 -15.42
N MET A 160 -2.66 -15.41 -16.04
CA MET A 160 -1.52 -16.23 -15.66
C MET A 160 -0.38 -15.35 -15.19
N SER A 161 0.23 -15.70 -14.07
CA SER A 161 1.36 -14.98 -13.49
C SER A 161 2.50 -15.95 -13.19
N THR A 162 3.68 -15.66 -13.73
CA THR A 162 4.88 -16.51 -13.60
C THR A 162 6.16 -15.73 -13.91
N THR A 163 7.31 -16.40 -13.81
CA THR A 163 8.61 -15.90 -14.26
C THR A 163 9.26 -16.93 -15.18
N GLU A 164 10.25 -16.52 -15.96
CA GLU A 164 11.01 -17.44 -16.79
C GLU A 164 11.72 -18.51 -15.95
N GLN A 165 12.29 -18.13 -14.80
CA GLN A 165 12.91 -19.07 -13.87
C GLN A 165 11.91 -20.06 -13.29
N ASN A 166 10.67 -19.62 -13.01
CA ASN A 166 9.61 -20.50 -12.52
C ASN A 166 9.19 -21.51 -13.59
N LEU A 167 9.07 -21.09 -14.85
CA LEU A 167 8.76 -21.98 -15.97
C LEU A 167 9.86 -23.03 -16.17
N LEU A 168 11.13 -22.60 -16.20
CA LEU A 168 12.28 -23.52 -16.26
C LEU A 168 12.32 -24.49 -15.08
N HIS A 169 12.02 -24.01 -13.87
CA HIS A 169 11.96 -24.85 -12.69
C HIS A 169 10.85 -25.90 -12.82
N LEU A 170 9.67 -25.48 -13.27
CA LEU A 170 8.51 -26.34 -13.49
C LEU A 170 8.82 -27.43 -14.53
N GLN A 171 9.39 -27.07 -15.69
CA GLN A 171 9.82 -28.02 -16.73
C GLN A 171 10.86 -29.01 -16.20
N SER A 172 11.85 -28.53 -15.44
CA SER A 172 12.93 -29.39 -14.90
C SER A 172 12.50 -30.34 -13.77
N SER A 173 11.29 -30.17 -13.23
CA SER A 173 10.81 -30.94 -12.08
C SER A 173 10.32 -32.34 -12.44
N GLY A 174 9.92 -32.55 -13.70
CA GLY A 174 9.38 -33.82 -14.22
C GLY A 174 7.99 -34.21 -13.67
N LYS A 175 7.52 -33.58 -12.58
CA LYS A 175 6.17 -33.78 -12.01
C LYS A 175 5.58 -32.44 -11.59
N ILE A 176 4.40 -32.16 -12.12
CA ILE A 176 3.65 -30.92 -11.84
C ILE A 176 2.43 -31.27 -11.01
N TYR A 177 2.24 -30.52 -9.92
CA TYR A 177 1.09 -30.63 -9.02
C TYR A 177 0.22 -29.39 -9.15
N GLY A 178 -1.09 -29.56 -9.16
CA GLY A 178 -2.05 -28.45 -9.21
C GLY A 178 -2.87 -28.36 -7.94
N ASP A 179 -2.98 -27.16 -7.36
CA ASP A 179 -3.84 -26.88 -6.21
C ASP A 179 -4.73 -25.66 -6.46
N GLY A 180 -5.96 -25.74 -5.94
CA GLY A 180 -7.02 -24.81 -6.20
C GLY A 180 -7.54 -24.13 -4.94
N THR A 181 -7.24 -22.84 -4.75
CA THR A 181 -7.74 -22.07 -3.60
C THR A 181 -8.93 -21.17 -3.94
N PHE A 182 -10.07 -21.41 -3.29
CA PHE A 182 -11.31 -20.61 -3.47
C PHE A 182 -11.44 -19.49 -2.44
N LYS A 183 -11.03 -19.75 -1.19
CA LYS A 183 -11.26 -18.84 -0.05
C LYS A 183 -10.56 -17.49 -0.19
N TYR A 184 -9.42 -17.46 -0.88
CA TYR A 184 -8.55 -16.29 -1.01
C TYR A 184 -8.46 -15.79 -2.46
N CYS A 185 -9.56 -15.89 -3.21
CA CYS A 185 -9.62 -15.43 -4.59
C CYS A 185 -9.88 -13.92 -4.69
N PRO A 186 -9.29 -13.20 -5.67
CA PRO A 186 -9.69 -11.83 -5.99
C PRO A 186 -11.20 -11.72 -6.26
N LYS A 187 -11.80 -10.60 -5.82
CA LYS A 187 -13.25 -10.39 -5.75
C LYS A 187 -14.04 -10.75 -7.03
N HIS A 188 -13.42 -10.57 -8.20
CA HIS A 188 -14.08 -10.74 -9.51
C HIS A 188 -13.79 -12.08 -10.18
N PHE A 189 -13.15 -12.99 -9.45
CA PHE A 189 -12.75 -14.31 -9.93
C PHE A 189 -13.25 -15.39 -8.96
N PHE A 190 -13.22 -16.63 -9.43
CA PHE A 190 -13.77 -17.75 -8.68
C PHE A 190 -12.69 -18.54 -7.92
N GLN A 191 -11.51 -18.66 -8.52
CA GLN A 191 -10.42 -19.46 -7.97
C GLN A 191 -9.05 -18.87 -8.30
N VAL A 192 -8.10 -19.04 -7.39
CA VAL A 192 -6.67 -19.00 -7.71
C VAL A 192 -6.18 -20.45 -7.81
N TYR A 193 -5.61 -20.80 -8.95
CA TYR A 193 -5.09 -22.14 -9.21
C TYR A 193 -3.57 -22.06 -9.36
N THR A 194 -2.83 -22.89 -8.64
CA THR A 194 -1.37 -22.84 -8.60
C THR A 194 -0.75 -24.14 -9.07
N LEU A 195 0.28 -24.02 -9.91
CA LEU A 195 1.11 -25.14 -10.33
C LEU A 195 2.41 -25.14 -9.55
N HIS A 196 2.71 -26.29 -8.96
CA HIS A 196 3.86 -26.51 -8.11
C HIS A 196 4.85 -27.47 -8.77
N ALA A 197 6.12 -27.11 -8.73
CA ALA A 197 7.24 -28.00 -9.01
C ALA A 197 7.61 -28.75 -7.73
N PHE A 198 7.86 -30.06 -7.83
CA PHE A 198 8.41 -30.84 -6.72
C PHE A 198 9.87 -31.19 -7.00
N LYS A 199 10.79 -30.65 -6.20
CA LYS A 199 12.23 -30.92 -6.34
C LYS A 199 12.89 -30.96 -4.96
N CYS A 200 13.73 -31.96 -4.73
CA CYS A 200 14.44 -32.16 -3.46
C CYS A 200 13.54 -32.17 -2.21
N GLY A 201 12.33 -32.74 -2.31
CA GLY A 201 11.40 -32.82 -1.18
C GLY A 201 10.58 -31.54 -0.93
N ILE A 202 10.70 -30.52 -1.78
CA ILE A 202 10.05 -29.22 -1.60
C ILE A 202 9.06 -28.98 -2.74
N TYR A 203 7.85 -28.54 -2.37
CA TYR A 203 6.86 -28.01 -3.30
C TYR A 203 7.07 -26.51 -3.46
N THR A 204 7.39 -26.08 -4.67
CA THR A 204 7.61 -24.67 -5.01
C THR A 204 6.51 -24.19 -5.94
N PRO A 205 5.73 -23.16 -5.58
CA PRO A 205 4.76 -22.60 -6.50
C PRO A 205 5.43 -21.79 -7.60
N CYS A 206 5.16 -22.21 -8.84
CA CYS A 206 5.81 -21.67 -10.03
C CYS A 206 4.87 -20.79 -10.84
N VAL A 207 3.65 -21.28 -11.11
CA VAL A 207 2.68 -20.59 -11.97
C VAL A 207 1.39 -20.39 -11.19
N PHE A 208 0.84 -19.18 -11.29
CA PHE A 208 -0.41 -18.80 -10.65
C PHE A 208 -1.42 -18.43 -11.73
N PHE A 209 -2.59 -19.04 -11.68
CA PHE A 209 -3.73 -18.70 -12.52
C PHE A 209 -4.84 -18.10 -11.67
N ILE A 210 -5.53 -17.10 -12.21
CA ILE A 210 -6.74 -16.54 -11.64
C ILE A 210 -7.86 -16.84 -12.62
N LEU A 211 -8.80 -17.69 -12.20
CA LEU A 211 -9.79 -18.31 -13.07
C LEU A 211 -11.20 -17.72 -12.86
N PRO A 212 -11.99 -17.55 -13.94
CA PRO A 212 -13.33 -16.98 -13.87
C PRO A 212 -14.37 -17.93 -13.26
N ASN A 213 -14.17 -19.25 -13.33
CA ASN A 213 -15.12 -20.27 -12.89
C ASN A 213 -14.42 -21.66 -12.74
N LYS A 214 -15.22 -22.71 -12.45
CA LYS A 214 -14.80 -24.12 -12.25
C LYS A 214 -15.10 -25.04 -13.45
N GLN A 215 -15.42 -24.48 -14.60
CA GLN A 215 -15.84 -25.28 -15.75
C GLN A 215 -14.63 -25.99 -16.36
N ARG A 216 -14.87 -27.20 -16.88
CA ARG A 216 -13.84 -27.99 -17.55
C ARG A 216 -13.15 -27.22 -18.68
N CYS A 217 -13.93 -26.48 -19.48
CA CYS A 217 -13.38 -25.65 -20.56
C CYS A 217 -12.38 -24.61 -20.03
N THR A 218 -12.64 -23.97 -18.90
CA THR A 218 -11.70 -23.02 -18.28
C THR A 218 -10.39 -23.68 -17.86
N TYR A 219 -10.42 -24.91 -17.34
CA TYR A 219 -9.19 -25.65 -17.04
C TYR A 219 -8.45 -26.11 -18.30
N THR A 220 -9.17 -26.50 -19.35
CA THR A 220 -8.57 -26.81 -20.66
C THR A 220 -7.83 -25.58 -21.20
N GLU A 221 -8.50 -24.43 -21.27
CA GLU A 221 -7.93 -23.19 -21.77
C GLU A 221 -6.73 -22.71 -20.93
N MET A 222 -6.79 -22.90 -19.60
CA MET A 222 -5.69 -22.61 -18.69
C MET A 222 -4.45 -23.45 -19.02
N LEU A 223 -4.63 -24.74 -19.30
CA LEU A 223 -3.53 -25.64 -19.66
C LEU A 223 -2.98 -25.35 -21.06
N GLU A 224 -3.84 -25.03 -22.02
CA GLU A 224 -3.43 -24.58 -23.36
C GLU A 224 -2.65 -23.26 -23.31
N MET A 225 -3.04 -22.34 -22.42
CA MET A 225 -2.27 -21.12 -22.19
C MET A 225 -0.85 -21.43 -21.67
N LEU A 226 -0.70 -22.47 -20.84
CA LEU A 226 0.61 -22.88 -20.30
C LEU A 226 1.51 -23.48 -21.39
N THR A 227 0.96 -24.26 -22.33
CA THR A 227 1.74 -24.91 -23.40
C THR A 227 2.38 -23.91 -24.36
N ILE A 228 1.86 -22.68 -24.47
CA ILE A 228 2.51 -21.59 -25.21
C ILE A 228 3.92 -21.30 -24.67
N PHE A 229 4.15 -21.53 -23.38
CA PHE A 229 5.40 -21.20 -22.68
C PHE A 229 6.26 -22.40 -22.31
N MET A 230 5.78 -23.62 -22.56
CA MET A 230 6.43 -24.86 -22.17
C MET A 230 6.27 -25.93 -23.25
N ASP A 231 7.33 -26.68 -23.55
CA ASP A 231 7.22 -27.84 -24.45
C ASP A 231 6.26 -28.90 -23.88
N GLU A 232 5.30 -29.35 -24.69
CA GLU A 232 4.27 -30.33 -24.30
C GLU A 232 4.85 -31.62 -23.70
N SER A 233 6.02 -32.03 -24.20
CA SER A 233 6.77 -33.20 -23.73
C SER A 233 7.26 -33.10 -22.28
N SER A 234 7.22 -31.90 -21.68
CA SER A 234 7.62 -31.65 -20.28
C SER A 234 6.46 -31.74 -19.29
N ILE A 235 5.21 -31.85 -19.78
CA ILE A 235 4.00 -31.71 -18.96
C ILE A 235 3.47 -33.10 -18.58
N HIS A 236 4.04 -33.69 -17.52
CA HIS A 236 3.46 -34.84 -16.84
C HIS A 236 2.71 -34.36 -15.59
N ILE A 237 1.49 -33.84 -15.79
CA ILE A 237 0.61 -33.41 -14.69
C ILE A 237 0.13 -34.68 -13.97
N MET A 238 0.59 -34.86 -12.74
CA MET A 238 0.13 -35.94 -11.87
C MET A 238 -0.35 -35.31 -10.56
N HIS A 239 -1.65 -35.41 -10.33
CA HIS A 239 -2.42 -34.96 -9.16
C HIS A 239 -2.94 -33.52 -9.27
N VAL A 240 -4.22 -33.47 -9.64
CA VAL A 240 -5.15 -32.38 -9.34
C VAL A 240 -5.94 -32.86 -8.14
N ASP A 241 -5.81 -32.20 -6.99
CA ASP A 241 -6.73 -32.43 -5.89
C ASP A 241 -8.09 -31.82 -6.29
N LEU A 242 -9.02 -32.68 -6.70
CA LEU A 242 -10.41 -32.34 -7.04
C LEU A 242 -11.26 -32.13 -5.78
#